data_AF-A0A8H2WJP1-F1
#
_entry.id   AF-A0A8H2WJP1-F1
#
_cell.length_a   1.000
_cell.length_b   1.000
_cell.length_c   1.000
_cell.angle_alpha   90.00
_cell.angle_beta   90.00
_cell.angle_gamma   90.00
#
_symmetry.space_group_name_H-M   'P 1'
#
loop_
_entity.id
_entity.type
_entity.pdbx_description
1 polymer ?
#
loop_
_entity_poly.entity_id
_entity_poly.type
_entity_poly.pdbx_seq_one_letter_code
_entity_poly.pdbx_strand_id
1 'polypeptide(L)'
;ASLVLSLAGFAAAQEFPSAYSNPLLAKVLIYSYCDGFRHDSIPTAVKQLQAWGPYWNVSFDATEDQTKIRSDYLANYDALVFVSSTGNIFDTQGQSAFVDYLAKGGNFAAIHAASAAYLEKAWNPWTQTLGATFDHHPAFQTATFVKEANDEPATMSSPDRWTFGEEVYSFTSDPRKLGAKLLFSVDPKSYNDSGTPAGQGTPHPIAWQQDYAAGAAMTSGGPGPGVPGRSFYSSLGHANATWMDATFMKHVMGGITWTFSSNTTRVASGLYGGTSPTVRTGASNNSTTGAAAQGTPVLGSNQVAPSPPPRPTTTSAASPESTGGSSSSTSSSSTSGAITSVPAGAWALAAAAFGAILGASF
;
A
#
# COMPACT_ATOMS: atom_id res chain seq x y z
N ALA A 1 1.34 -67.54 -10.27
CA ALA A 1 1.91 -66.68 -9.22
C ALA A 1 3.40 -66.53 -9.53
N SER A 2 4.01 -65.37 -9.76
CA SER A 2 3.58 -63.97 -9.80
C SER A 2 4.60 -63.25 -10.70
N LEU A 3 4.17 -62.39 -11.62
CA LEU A 3 5.08 -61.54 -12.41
C LEU A 3 5.08 -60.15 -11.76
N VAL A 4 6.18 -59.81 -11.10
CA VAL A 4 6.40 -58.47 -10.51
C VAL A 4 6.82 -57.54 -11.64
N LEU A 5 5.93 -56.63 -12.03
CA LEU A 5 6.22 -55.58 -13.00
C LEU A 5 6.82 -54.37 -12.25
N SER A 6 8.14 -54.19 -12.36
CA SER A 6 8.84 -53.01 -11.85
C SER A 6 8.53 -51.80 -12.74
N LEU A 7 7.68 -50.88 -12.26
CA LEU A 7 7.47 -49.58 -12.88
C LEU A 7 8.62 -48.65 -12.46
N ALA A 8 9.67 -48.56 -13.28
CA ALA A 8 10.65 -47.50 -13.18
C ALA A 8 10.01 -46.21 -13.74
N GLY A 9 9.59 -45.32 -12.85
CA GLY A 9 9.13 -43.98 -13.23
C GLY A 9 10.29 -43.16 -13.76
N PHE A 10 10.32 -42.93 -15.07
CA PHE A 10 11.16 -41.88 -15.65
C PHE A 10 10.60 -40.53 -15.21
N ALA A 11 11.24 -39.90 -14.22
CA ALA A 11 11.10 -38.47 -14.00
C ALA A 11 11.90 -37.75 -15.10
N ALA A 12 11.25 -37.46 -16.23
CA ALA A 12 11.81 -36.52 -17.19
C ALA A 12 11.78 -35.13 -16.53
N ALA A 13 12.95 -34.61 -16.14
CA ALA A 13 13.11 -33.20 -15.90
C ALA A 13 12.72 -32.47 -17.20
N GLN A 14 11.68 -31.65 -17.14
CA GLN A 14 11.24 -30.88 -18.29
C GLN A 14 12.30 -29.80 -18.56
N GLU A 15 13.19 -30.06 -19.52
CA GLU A 15 14.10 -29.03 -20.03
C GLU A 15 13.26 -27.95 -20.71
N PHE A 16 13.28 -26.74 -20.14
CA PHE A 16 12.66 -25.57 -20.75
C PHE A 16 13.53 -25.09 -21.92
N PRO A 17 12.92 -24.71 -23.07
CA PRO A 17 13.67 -24.19 -24.21
C PRO A 17 14.51 -22.98 -23.83
N SER A 18 15.80 -23.00 -24.20
CA SER A 18 16.80 -21.95 -23.98
C SER A 18 16.59 -20.67 -24.81
N ALA A 19 15.34 -20.33 -25.16
CA ALA A 19 15.00 -19.25 -26.07
C ALA A 19 13.93 -18.29 -25.54
N TYR A 20 13.74 -18.21 -24.21
CA TYR A 20 12.99 -17.11 -23.60
C TYR A 20 13.95 -16.05 -23.06
N SER A 21 14.16 -14.99 -23.85
CA SER A 21 14.76 -13.72 -23.40
C SER A 21 13.61 -12.77 -23.05
N ASN A 22 13.52 -12.37 -21.79
CA ASN A 22 12.48 -11.49 -21.27
C ASN A 22 12.51 -10.11 -21.98
N PRO A 23 11.38 -9.61 -22.53
CA PRO A 23 11.21 -8.20 -22.88
C PRO A 23 11.01 -7.37 -21.59
N LEU A 24 12.10 -7.21 -20.84
CA LEU A 24 12.35 -6.29 -19.73
C LEU A 24 11.38 -6.32 -18.54
N LEU A 25 11.92 -6.74 -17.39
CA LEU A 25 11.26 -6.68 -16.08
C LEU A 25 11.08 -5.22 -15.64
N ALA A 26 9.90 -4.86 -15.14
CA ALA A 26 9.71 -3.61 -14.39
C ALA A 26 10.60 -3.63 -13.14
N LYS A 27 11.37 -2.57 -12.88
CA LYS A 27 12.22 -2.48 -11.69
C LYS A 27 11.52 -1.73 -10.58
N VAL A 28 11.35 -2.34 -9.42
CA VAL A 28 10.67 -1.73 -8.28
C VAL A 28 11.58 -1.69 -7.07
N LEU A 29 11.62 -0.54 -6.40
CA LEU A 29 12.33 -0.39 -5.14
C LEU A 29 11.37 -0.57 -3.99
N ILE A 30 11.59 -1.60 -3.17
CA ILE A 30 10.97 -1.76 -1.86
C ILE A 30 11.75 -0.89 -0.87
N TYR A 31 11.03 0.00 -0.20
CA TYR A 31 11.55 0.78 0.91
C TYR A 31 10.80 0.43 2.19
N SER A 32 11.53 0.07 3.24
CA SER A 32 10.96 -0.41 4.51
C SER A 32 11.65 0.18 5.75
N TYR A 33 12.30 1.34 5.59
CA TYR A 33 12.86 2.05 6.74
C TYR A 33 11.77 2.52 7.70
N CYS A 34 12.03 2.41 9.01
CA CYS A 34 11.14 2.86 10.09
C CYS A 34 11.91 3.78 11.02
N ASP A 35 11.41 5.01 11.22
CA ASP A 35 11.78 5.94 12.31
C ASP A 35 10.77 5.85 13.47
N GLY A 36 10.03 4.75 13.53
CA GLY A 36 8.98 4.49 14.49
C GLY A 36 8.81 2.98 14.69
N PHE A 37 7.58 2.54 14.94
CA PHE A 37 7.31 1.11 15.15
C PHE A 37 7.70 0.27 13.92
N ARG A 38 8.42 -0.83 14.16
CA ARG A 38 8.91 -1.74 13.14
C ARG A 38 8.10 -3.04 13.17
N HIS A 39 7.48 -3.37 12.04
CA HIS A 39 6.65 -4.55 11.92
C HIS A 39 7.50 -5.80 11.61
N ASP A 40 7.25 -6.89 12.34
CA ASP A 40 7.93 -8.18 12.15
C ASP A 40 7.65 -8.83 10.77
N SER A 41 6.62 -8.37 10.06
CA SER A 41 6.27 -8.86 8.72
C SER A 41 7.16 -8.32 7.60
N ILE A 42 7.92 -7.25 7.82
CA ILE A 42 8.75 -6.60 6.78
C ILE A 42 9.68 -7.60 6.07
N PRO A 43 10.47 -8.46 6.76
CA PRO A 43 11.33 -9.43 6.08
C PRO A 43 10.56 -10.44 5.23
N THR A 44 9.39 -10.89 5.71
CA THR A 44 8.53 -11.81 4.97
C THR A 44 7.93 -11.13 3.75
N ALA A 45 7.47 -9.89 3.88
CA ALA A 45 6.93 -9.10 2.79
C ALA A 45 7.94 -8.93 1.65
N VAL A 46 9.18 -8.51 1.98
CA VAL A 46 10.27 -8.36 0.99
C VAL A 46 10.53 -9.68 0.28
N LYS A 47 10.65 -10.78 1.03
CA LYS A 47 10.89 -12.12 0.47
C LYS A 47 9.75 -12.56 -0.44
N GLN A 48 8.50 -12.32 -0.07
CA GLN A 48 7.34 -12.65 -0.90
C GLN A 48 7.28 -11.83 -2.18
N LEU A 49 7.47 -10.51 -2.09
CA LEU A 49 7.51 -9.63 -3.27
C LEU A 49 8.60 -10.09 -4.25
N GLN A 50 9.80 -10.37 -3.76
CA GLN A 50 10.90 -10.89 -4.59
C GLN A 50 10.60 -12.25 -5.21
N ALA A 51 9.97 -13.17 -4.45
CA ALA A 51 9.60 -14.50 -4.95
C ALA A 51 8.48 -14.46 -5.99
N TRP A 52 7.52 -13.53 -5.83
CA TRP A 52 6.38 -13.39 -6.74
C TRP A 52 6.69 -12.53 -7.97
N GLY A 53 7.65 -11.60 -7.87
CA GLY A 53 8.02 -10.66 -8.93
C GLY A 53 8.17 -11.27 -10.32
N PRO A 54 8.96 -12.34 -10.51
CA PRO A 54 9.15 -12.96 -11.82
C PRO A 54 7.86 -13.42 -12.50
N TYR A 55 6.86 -13.87 -11.73
CA TYR A 55 5.56 -14.30 -12.26
C TYR A 55 4.70 -13.13 -12.77
N TRP A 56 5.03 -11.91 -12.37
CA TRP A 56 4.35 -10.67 -12.74
C TRP A 56 5.22 -9.76 -13.62
N ASN A 57 6.35 -10.27 -14.12
CA ASN A 57 7.34 -9.49 -14.88
C ASN A 57 7.92 -8.28 -14.10
N VAL A 58 8.14 -8.45 -12.80
CA VAL A 58 8.69 -7.42 -11.91
C VAL A 58 9.97 -7.93 -11.24
N SER A 59 10.98 -7.07 -11.14
CA SER A 59 12.17 -7.26 -10.32
C SER A 59 12.12 -6.31 -9.14
N PHE A 60 12.34 -6.83 -7.92
CA PHE A 60 12.34 -6.02 -6.70
C PHE A 60 13.74 -5.92 -6.10
N ASP A 61 14.22 -4.70 -5.95
CA ASP A 61 15.31 -4.38 -5.02
C ASP A 61 14.71 -3.94 -3.68
N ALA A 62 15.42 -4.13 -2.58
CA ALA A 62 14.97 -3.69 -1.27
C ALA A 62 16.04 -2.84 -0.58
N THR A 63 15.62 -1.80 0.13
CA THR A 63 16.52 -0.99 0.95
C THR A 63 15.80 -0.40 2.16
N GLU A 64 16.56 -0.26 3.23
CA GLU A 64 16.18 0.56 4.40
C GLU A 64 17.15 1.74 4.56
N ASP A 65 18.08 1.91 3.62
CA ASP A 65 19.07 2.97 3.64
C ASP A 65 18.48 4.27 3.07
N GLN A 66 18.24 5.25 3.96
CA GLN A 66 17.77 6.60 3.59
C GLN A 66 18.68 7.30 2.57
N THR A 67 19.98 7.01 2.59
CA THR A 67 20.95 7.68 1.71
C THR A 67 20.79 7.26 0.24
N LYS A 68 20.05 6.18 -0.02
CA LYS A 68 19.67 5.76 -1.38
C LYS A 68 18.43 6.45 -1.92
N ILE A 69 17.69 7.19 -1.10
CA ILE A 69 16.54 7.96 -1.58
C ILE A 69 17.07 9.26 -2.18
N ARG A 70 17.62 9.16 -3.39
CA ARG A 70 18.24 10.26 -4.15
C ARG A 70 17.79 10.20 -5.61
N SER A 71 17.74 11.34 -6.30
CA SER A 71 17.13 11.42 -7.64
C SER A 71 17.80 10.48 -8.65
N ASP A 72 19.12 10.35 -8.62
CA ASP A 72 19.89 9.43 -9.47
C ASP A 72 19.59 7.96 -9.18
N TYR A 73 19.44 7.60 -7.90
CA TYR A 73 19.11 6.24 -7.49
C TYR A 73 17.66 5.89 -7.86
N LEU A 74 16.69 6.76 -7.51
CA LEU A 74 15.26 6.58 -7.81
C LEU A 74 14.99 6.58 -9.33
N ALA A 75 15.83 7.25 -10.12
CA ALA A 75 15.77 7.22 -11.57
C ALA A 75 16.09 5.84 -12.19
N ASN A 76 16.37 4.80 -11.41
CA ASN A 76 16.50 3.42 -11.90
C ASN A 76 15.24 2.56 -11.75
N TYR A 77 14.19 3.10 -11.13
CA TYR A 77 13.00 2.33 -10.74
C TYR A 77 11.72 2.85 -11.39
N ASP A 78 10.86 1.92 -11.81
CA ASP A 78 9.56 2.17 -12.41
C ASP A 78 8.47 2.45 -11.36
N ALA A 79 8.59 1.85 -10.17
CA ALA A 79 7.78 2.19 -9.00
C ALA A 79 8.60 2.15 -7.72
N LEU A 80 8.10 2.87 -6.71
CA LEU A 80 8.53 2.75 -5.32
C LEU A 80 7.41 2.08 -4.52
N VAL A 81 7.74 1.08 -3.72
CA VAL A 81 6.80 0.37 -2.83
C VAL A 81 7.26 0.55 -1.39
N PHE A 82 6.44 1.21 -0.58
CA PHE A 82 6.69 1.41 0.83
C PHE A 82 5.99 0.32 1.63
N VAL A 83 6.76 -0.50 2.34
CA VAL A 83 6.22 -1.63 3.11
C VAL A 83 6.42 -1.33 4.59
N SER A 84 5.33 -0.99 5.27
CA SER A 84 5.30 -0.74 6.72
C SER A 84 6.33 0.27 7.21
N SER A 85 6.70 1.25 6.37
CA SER A 85 7.55 2.38 6.74
C SER A 85 6.81 3.33 7.68
N THR A 86 7.38 3.64 8.84
CA THR A 86 6.73 4.46 9.88
C THR A 86 7.62 5.62 10.31
N GLY A 87 7.02 6.68 10.86
CA GLY A 87 7.75 7.87 11.34
C GLY A 87 8.22 8.80 10.22
N ASN A 88 9.36 9.49 10.40
CA ASN A 88 9.95 10.39 9.41
C ASN A 88 10.98 9.64 8.57
N ILE A 89 10.54 9.16 7.42
CA ILE A 89 11.28 8.12 6.68
C ILE A 89 12.33 8.65 5.69
N PHE A 90 12.41 9.97 5.51
CA PHE A 90 13.41 10.63 4.65
C PHE A 90 14.10 11.78 5.37
N ASP A 91 15.35 12.02 4.97
CA ASP A 91 15.99 13.32 5.17
C ASP A 91 15.50 14.35 4.13
N THR A 92 16.00 15.60 4.20
CA THR A 92 15.64 16.68 3.28
C THR A 92 15.93 16.36 1.81
N GLN A 93 17.04 15.66 1.53
CA GLN A 93 17.40 15.29 0.15
C GLN A 93 16.45 14.20 -0.37
N GLY A 94 16.08 13.24 0.47
CA GLY A 94 15.11 12.19 0.17
C GLY A 94 13.71 12.75 -0.08
N GLN A 95 13.27 13.73 0.70
CA GLN A 95 12.01 14.44 0.45
C GLN A 95 12.01 15.12 -0.92
N SER A 96 13.09 15.83 -1.26
CA SER A 96 13.24 16.47 -2.57
C SER A 96 13.27 15.45 -3.71
N ALA A 97 13.99 14.33 -3.53
CA ALA A 97 14.09 13.28 -4.54
C ALA A 97 12.75 12.56 -4.76
N PHE A 98 11.97 12.33 -3.70
CA PHE A 98 10.65 11.72 -3.79
C PHE A 98 9.66 12.63 -4.52
N VAL A 99 9.63 13.93 -4.20
CA VAL A 99 8.77 14.90 -4.91
C VAL A 99 9.15 14.98 -6.39
N ASP A 100 10.45 15.06 -6.70
CA ASP A 100 10.95 15.07 -8.08
C ASP A 100 10.59 13.77 -8.83
N TYR A 101 10.69 12.62 -8.17
CA TYR A 101 10.29 11.33 -8.72
C TYR A 101 8.79 11.31 -9.10
N LEU A 102 7.92 11.75 -8.19
CA LEU A 102 6.48 11.83 -8.46
C LEU A 102 6.15 12.85 -9.55
N ALA A 103 6.79 14.02 -9.55
CA ALA A 103 6.59 15.07 -10.56
C ALA A 103 6.97 14.60 -11.98
N LYS A 104 7.87 13.61 -12.09
CA LYS A 104 8.25 12.96 -13.36
C LYS A 104 7.33 11.79 -13.74
N GLY A 105 6.22 11.62 -13.04
CA GLY A 105 5.25 10.53 -13.26
C GLY A 105 5.69 9.19 -12.68
N GLY A 106 6.55 9.21 -11.66
CA GLY A 106 6.94 8.01 -10.92
C GLY A 106 5.74 7.36 -10.23
N ASN A 107 5.74 6.03 -10.17
CA ASN A 107 4.67 5.27 -9.56
C ASN A 107 4.93 4.95 -8.09
N PHE A 108 3.86 4.85 -7.34
CA PHE A 108 3.91 4.67 -5.90
C PHE A 108 2.98 3.55 -5.44
N ALA A 109 3.44 2.74 -4.49
CA ALA A 109 2.59 1.91 -3.68
C ALA A 109 2.96 2.02 -2.22
N ALA A 110 1.97 1.92 -1.34
CA ALA A 110 2.17 1.87 0.11
C ALA A 110 1.35 0.74 0.71
N ILE A 111 1.93 -0.01 1.62
CA ILE A 111 1.31 -1.18 2.24
C ILE A 111 1.36 -1.05 3.76
N HIS A 112 0.23 -1.37 4.38
CA HIS A 112 0.02 -1.44 5.81
C HIS A 112 0.44 -0.15 6.53
N ALA A 113 1.39 -0.25 7.46
CA ALA A 113 1.84 0.87 8.28
C ALA A 113 2.62 1.95 7.53
N ALA A 114 2.85 1.81 6.22
CA ALA A 114 3.27 2.93 5.38
C ALA A 114 2.34 4.15 5.55
N SER A 115 1.05 3.93 5.82
CA SER A 115 0.11 5.03 6.11
C SER A 115 0.36 5.77 7.43
N ALA A 116 1.23 5.23 8.30
CA ALA A 116 1.66 5.83 9.56
C ALA A 116 3.02 6.57 9.45
N ALA A 117 3.58 6.71 8.25
CA ALA A 117 4.65 7.67 8.01
C ALA A 117 4.12 9.12 8.00
N TYR A 118 4.91 10.06 8.52
CA TYR A 118 4.61 11.50 8.59
C TYR A 118 3.34 11.87 9.37
N LEU A 119 2.94 11.09 10.38
CA LEU A 119 1.82 11.48 11.27
C LEU A 119 2.17 12.68 12.15
N GLU A 120 3.37 12.71 12.74
CA GLU A 120 3.81 13.80 13.63
C GLU A 120 4.23 15.06 12.86
N LYS A 121 4.78 14.87 11.66
CA LYS A 121 5.26 15.94 10.78
C LYS A 121 4.58 15.82 9.43
N ALA A 122 3.29 16.15 9.41
CA ALA A 122 2.46 16.06 8.22
C ALA A 122 3.15 16.74 7.02
N TRP A 123 3.25 16.00 5.92
CA TRP A 123 3.93 16.45 4.71
C TRP A 123 3.06 16.16 3.50
N ASN A 124 2.49 17.21 2.90
CA ASN A 124 1.45 17.11 1.88
C ASN A 124 1.80 16.19 0.69
N PRO A 125 3.01 16.21 0.11
CA PRO A 125 3.36 15.29 -0.97
C PRO A 125 3.17 13.82 -0.62
N TRP A 126 3.46 13.43 0.63
CA TRP A 126 3.21 12.08 1.12
C TRP A 126 1.72 11.82 1.30
N THR A 127 1.02 12.67 2.05
CA THR A 127 -0.38 12.44 2.43
C THR A 127 -1.31 12.45 1.23
N GLN A 128 -1.07 13.34 0.25
CA GLN A 128 -1.82 13.37 -1.00
C GLN A 128 -1.57 12.10 -1.82
N THR A 129 -0.31 11.73 -2.05
CA THR A 129 0.05 10.54 -2.84
C THR A 129 -0.50 9.25 -2.22
N LEU A 130 -0.44 9.15 -0.90
CA LEU A 130 -0.98 8.03 -0.13
C LEU A 130 -2.52 7.98 -0.21
N GLY A 131 -3.19 9.13 -0.11
CA GLY A 131 -4.65 9.27 -0.19
C GLY A 131 -5.31 9.53 1.16
N ALA A 132 -4.93 8.78 2.19
CA ALA A 132 -5.37 9.00 3.56
C ALA A 132 -4.33 8.45 4.54
N THR A 133 -4.09 9.15 5.65
CA THR A 133 -3.16 8.70 6.68
C THR A 133 -3.85 7.90 7.77
N PHE A 134 -3.08 6.99 8.37
CA PHE A 134 -3.51 6.20 9.52
C PHE A 134 -4.01 7.09 10.67
N ASP A 135 -5.07 6.66 11.34
CA ASP A 135 -5.58 7.27 12.56
C ASP A 135 -5.42 6.32 13.76
N HIS A 136 -6.08 5.17 13.71
CA HIS A 136 -5.98 4.11 14.72
C HIS A 136 -6.41 2.77 14.14
N HIS A 137 -6.30 1.70 14.94
CA HIS A 137 -6.97 0.43 14.70
C HIS A 137 -7.38 -0.18 16.05
N PRO A 138 -8.43 -1.03 16.10
CA PRO A 138 -8.71 -1.84 17.28
C PRO A 138 -7.67 -2.97 17.40
N ALA A 139 -7.75 -3.76 18.47
CA ALA A 139 -6.90 -4.94 18.61
C ALA A 139 -7.04 -5.88 17.39
N PHE A 140 -5.93 -6.52 17.01
CA PHE A 140 -5.88 -7.52 15.95
C PHE A 140 -6.99 -8.55 16.14
N GLN A 141 -7.81 -8.75 15.10
CA GLN A 141 -8.98 -9.61 15.17
C GLN A 141 -9.39 -10.10 13.78
N THR A 142 -10.26 -11.10 13.74
CA THR A 142 -10.86 -11.54 12.48
C THR A 142 -11.83 -10.48 11.98
N ALA A 143 -11.69 -10.08 10.71
CA ALA A 143 -12.62 -9.18 10.04
C ALA A 143 -12.91 -9.69 8.63
N THR A 144 -14.02 -9.22 8.04
CA THR A 144 -14.39 -9.51 6.65
C THR A 144 -14.15 -8.30 5.77
N PHE A 145 -13.24 -8.43 4.83
CA PHE A 145 -12.96 -7.45 3.79
C PHE A 145 -13.85 -7.69 2.57
N VAL A 146 -14.43 -6.62 2.04
CA VAL A 146 -15.42 -6.65 0.95
C VAL A 146 -14.81 -6.00 -0.27
N LYS A 147 -14.92 -6.68 -1.41
CA LYS A 147 -14.43 -6.17 -2.70
C LYS A 147 -15.39 -5.10 -3.22
N GLU A 148 -14.84 -3.93 -3.55
CA GLU A 148 -15.61 -2.77 -4.05
C GLU A 148 -15.48 -2.56 -5.57
N ALA A 149 -14.44 -3.15 -6.19
CA ALA A 149 -14.21 -3.08 -7.63
C ALA A 149 -13.91 -4.48 -8.18
N ASN A 150 -14.63 -4.93 -9.22
CA ASN A 150 -14.51 -6.29 -9.77
C ASN A 150 -13.54 -6.41 -10.94
N ASP A 151 -13.21 -5.30 -11.57
CA ASP A 151 -12.51 -5.22 -12.86
C ASP A 151 -11.05 -4.74 -12.74
N GLU A 152 -10.57 -4.54 -11.52
CA GLU A 152 -9.23 -4.02 -11.25
C GLU A 152 -8.21 -5.17 -11.10
N PRO A 153 -6.97 -5.02 -11.62
CA PRO A 153 -5.91 -6.02 -11.44
C PRO A 153 -5.69 -6.41 -9.97
N ALA A 154 -5.85 -5.46 -9.05
CA ALA A 154 -5.70 -5.66 -7.61
C ALA A 154 -6.83 -6.49 -6.96
N THR A 155 -7.97 -6.70 -7.62
CA THR A 155 -9.16 -7.31 -7.00
C THR A 155 -9.71 -8.50 -7.77
N MET A 156 -9.39 -8.64 -9.05
CA MET A 156 -10.00 -9.62 -9.95
C MET A 156 -9.80 -11.08 -9.54
N SER A 157 -8.70 -11.39 -8.86
CA SER A 157 -8.39 -12.74 -8.38
C SER A 157 -8.87 -13.01 -6.95
N SER A 158 -9.45 -12.01 -6.29
CA SER A 158 -9.91 -12.11 -4.91
C SER A 158 -11.37 -12.55 -4.86
N PRO A 159 -11.82 -13.24 -3.81
CA PRO A 159 -13.24 -13.44 -3.58
C PRO A 159 -13.93 -12.10 -3.27
N ASP A 160 -15.26 -12.05 -3.42
CA ASP A 160 -16.03 -10.84 -3.10
C ASP A 160 -15.99 -10.50 -1.61
N ARG A 161 -15.77 -11.51 -0.77
CA ARG A 161 -15.58 -11.39 0.67
C ARG A 161 -14.40 -12.25 1.10
N TRP A 162 -13.47 -11.65 1.83
CA TRP A 162 -12.25 -12.31 2.31
C TRP A 162 -12.12 -12.10 3.81
N THR A 163 -12.14 -13.19 4.59
CA THR A 163 -12.20 -13.13 6.06
C THR A 163 -10.96 -13.76 6.67
N PHE A 164 -10.18 -12.97 7.40
CA PHE A 164 -8.97 -13.41 8.09
C PHE A 164 -8.60 -12.44 9.21
N GLY A 165 -7.62 -12.82 10.04
CA GLY A 165 -7.14 -11.98 11.14
C GLY A 165 -6.25 -10.86 10.62
N GLU A 166 -6.59 -9.61 10.95
CA GLU A 166 -5.81 -8.41 10.63
C GLU A 166 -6.08 -7.27 11.61
N GLU A 167 -5.28 -6.21 11.49
CA GLU A 167 -5.59 -4.89 12.07
C GLU A 167 -6.49 -4.10 11.12
N VAL A 168 -7.66 -3.70 11.61
CA VAL A 168 -8.61 -2.91 10.83
C VAL A 168 -8.29 -1.42 11.01
N TYR A 169 -7.54 -0.86 10.08
CA TYR A 169 -7.12 0.54 10.13
C TYR A 169 -8.28 1.49 9.83
N SER A 170 -8.47 2.47 10.71
CA SER A 170 -9.23 3.68 10.50
C SER A 170 -8.33 4.81 9.99
N PHE A 171 -8.90 5.76 9.24
CA PHE A 171 -8.16 6.82 8.55
C PHE A 171 -8.62 8.23 8.93
N THR A 172 -7.68 9.19 8.90
CA THR A 172 -7.96 10.59 9.27
C THR A 172 -8.87 11.30 8.27
N SER A 173 -8.93 10.81 7.02
CA SER A 173 -9.70 11.40 5.93
C SER A 173 -10.20 10.34 4.94
N ASP A 174 -11.23 10.70 4.17
CA ASP A 174 -11.73 9.87 3.08
C ASP A 174 -10.84 9.99 1.83
N PRO A 175 -10.14 8.93 1.39
CA PRO A 175 -9.29 8.97 0.20
C PRO A 175 -10.06 9.31 -1.08
N ARG A 176 -11.38 9.06 -1.13
CA ARG A 176 -12.23 9.41 -2.30
C ARG A 176 -12.33 10.91 -2.52
N LYS A 177 -12.10 11.74 -1.50
CA LYS A 177 -12.06 13.21 -1.66
C LYS A 177 -10.91 13.67 -2.54
N LEU A 178 -9.88 12.83 -2.73
CA LEU A 178 -8.78 13.04 -3.67
C LEU A 178 -9.01 12.34 -5.01
N GLY A 179 -10.19 11.77 -5.23
CA GLY A 179 -10.53 11.02 -6.44
C GLY A 179 -10.09 9.55 -6.42
N ALA A 180 -9.69 9.01 -5.26
CA ALA A 180 -9.32 7.60 -5.16
C ALA A 180 -10.51 6.66 -5.46
N LYS A 181 -10.25 5.61 -6.24
CA LYS A 181 -11.18 4.49 -6.43
C LYS A 181 -10.93 3.46 -5.32
N LEU A 182 -11.97 3.10 -4.57
CA LEU A 182 -11.89 2.05 -3.57
C LEU A 182 -11.78 0.68 -4.23
N LEU A 183 -10.92 -0.17 -3.67
CA LEU A 183 -10.70 -1.56 -4.08
C LEU A 183 -11.29 -2.54 -3.08
N PHE A 184 -11.06 -2.28 -1.79
CA PHE A 184 -11.62 -3.03 -0.69
C PHE A 184 -12.12 -2.10 0.41
N SER A 185 -13.19 -2.54 1.07
CA SER A 185 -13.67 -2.02 2.34
C SER A 185 -13.66 -3.11 3.41
N VAL A 186 -14.00 -2.78 4.65
CA VAL A 186 -14.28 -3.75 5.72
C VAL A 186 -15.77 -3.73 6.09
N ASP A 187 -16.35 -4.90 6.34
CA ASP A 187 -17.70 -5.02 6.87
C ASP A 187 -17.72 -4.55 8.33
N PRO A 188 -18.40 -3.44 8.68
CA PRO A 188 -18.43 -2.90 10.03
C PRO A 188 -19.12 -3.81 11.05
N LYS A 189 -19.80 -4.88 10.62
CA LYS A 189 -20.41 -5.88 11.51
C LYS A 189 -19.47 -7.05 11.82
N SER A 190 -18.31 -7.12 11.17
CA SER A 190 -17.40 -8.26 11.27
C SER A 190 -16.27 -8.07 12.29
N TYR A 191 -16.09 -6.85 12.82
CA TYR A 191 -15.06 -6.51 13.78
C TYR A 191 -15.61 -5.53 14.84
N ASN A 192 -14.94 -5.45 15.98
CA ASN A 192 -15.28 -4.54 17.06
C ASN A 192 -14.25 -3.41 17.13
N ASP A 193 -14.74 -2.18 17.12
CA ASP A 193 -13.94 -0.97 17.30
C ASP A 193 -14.70 0.03 18.17
N SER A 194 -14.01 0.61 19.14
CA SER A 194 -14.57 1.60 20.06
C SER A 194 -14.72 2.99 19.43
N GLY A 195 -14.12 3.22 18.26
CA GLY A 195 -14.20 4.48 17.54
C GLY A 195 -14.18 4.28 16.04
N THR A 196 -14.72 5.23 15.28
CA THR A 196 -14.49 5.31 13.84
C THR A 196 -14.48 6.78 13.48
N PRO A 197 -13.44 7.31 12.82
CA PRO A 197 -13.38 8.73 12.51
C PRO A 197 -14.53 9.11 11.59
N ALA A 198 -15.26 10.19 11.91
CA ALA A 198 -16.36 10.66 11.08
C ALA A 198 -15.91 11.09 9.65
N GLY A 199 -14.60 11.30 9.46
CA GLY A 199 -14.00 11.84 8.25
C GLY A 199 -13.57 10.82 7.18
N GLN A 200 -13.50 9.52 7.49
CA GLN A 200 -12.98 8.49 6.57
C GLN A 200 -13.98 8.05 5.49
N GLY A 201 -15.25 8.40 5.68
CA GLY A 201 -16.35 8.09 4.78
C GLY A 201 -16.87 6.64 4.88
N THR A 202 -17.84 6.31 4.03
CA THR A 202 -18.52 4.99 4.00
C THR A 202 -18.70 4.50 2.55
N PRO A 203 -18.40 3.22 2.22
CA PRO A 203 -17.94 2.16 3.12
C PRO A 203 -16.54 2.43 3.70
N HIS A 204 -16.18 1.76 4.80
CA HIS A 204 -14.91 1.95 5.53
C HIS A 204 -13.74 1.51 4.62
N PRO A 205 -12.90 2.43 4.12
CA PRO A 205 -11.87 2.11 3.13
C PRO A 205 -10.75 1.26 3.71
N ILE A 206 -10.27 0.27 2.95
CA ILE A 206 -9.16 -0.62 3.33
C ILE A 206 -8.06 -0.62 2.28
N ALA A 207 -8.43 -0.58 1.00
CA ALA A 207 -7.49 -0.45 -0.10
C ALA A 207 -8.09 0.45 -1.18
N TRP A 208 -7.23 1.22 -1.85
CA TRP A 208 -7.63 2.15 -2.90
C TRP A 208 -6.50 2.39 -3.89
N GLN A 209 -6.87 3.02 -5.00
CA GLN A 209 -5.92 3.46 -6.02
C GLN A 209 -6.29 4.84 -6.55
N GLN A 210 -5.30 5.58 -7.03
CA GLN A 210 -5.47 6.90 -7.62
C GLN A 210 -4.82 6.93 -8.99
N ASP A 211 -5.58 7.34 -10.01
CA ASP A 211 -5.06 7.53 -11.36
C ASP A 211 -3.99 8.62 -11.41
N TYR A 212 -3.95 9.52 -10.43
CA TYR A 212 -2.91 10.51 -10.25
C TYR A 212 -2.28 10.27 -8.88
N ALA A 213 -0.98 10.01 -8.83
CA ALA A 213 -0.26 10.17 -7.57
C ALA A 213 -0.45 11.64 -7.16
N ALA A 214 -1.24 11.96 -6.14
CA ALA A 214 -1.71 13.34 -5.95
C ALA A 214 -0.61 14.36 -5.60
N GLY A 215 0.63 13.92 -5.35
CA GLY A 215 1.83 14.78 -5.29
C GLY A 215 2.52 15.04 -6.64
N ALA A 216 2.12 14.37 -7.72
CA ALA A 216 2.55 14.69 -9.08
C ALA A 216 1.87 16.01 -9.48
N ALA A 217 2.69 17.04 -9.73
CA ALA A 217 2.16 18.30 -10.22
C ALA A 217 1.45 18.04 -11.57
N MET A 218 0.17 18.42 -11.65
CA MET A 218 -0.55 18.56 -12.92
C MET A 218 0.05 19.76 -13.67
N THR A 219 1.27 19.64 -14.17
CA THR A 219 1.91 20.69 -14.94
C THR A 219 1.26 20.74 -16.31
N SER A 220 0.72 21.89 -16.72
CA SER A 220 0.54 22.14 -18.14
C SER A 220 1.93 22.15 -18.78
N GLY A 221 2.22 21.16 -19.64
CA GLY A 221 3.52 21.04 -20.31
C GLY A 221 4.54 20.06 -19.70
N GLY A 222 4.15 19.17 -18.77
CA GLY A 222 4.90 17.94 -18.48
C GLY A 222 4.95 16.99 -19.70
N PRO A 223 5.79 15.94 -19.74
CA PRO A 223 6.41 15.39 -20.96
C PRO A 223 5.49 14.61 -21.93
N GLY A 224 4.18 14.84 -21.91
CA GLY A 224 3.26 14.34 -22.93
C GLY A 224 1.79 14.36 -22.49
N PRO A 225 0.86 13.95 -23.37
CA PRO A 225 -0.58 13.86 -23.10
C PRO A 225 -0.97 12.68 -22.18
N GLY A 226 -0.19 12.43 -21.12
CA GLY A 226 -0.30 11.25 -20.26
C GLY A 226 -0.91 11.48 -18.88
N VAL A 227 -1.21 10.37 -18.20
CA VAL A 227 -1.64 10.33 -16.80
C VAL A 227 -0.36 10.31 -15.93
N PRO A 228 -0.06 11.38 -15.17
CA PRO A 228 1.19 11.50 -14.41
C PRO A 228 1.18 10.62 -13.16
N GLY A 229 1.89 9.49 -13.23
CA GLY A 229 2.07 8.54 -12.12
C GLY A 229 0.77 7.95 -11.57
N ARG A 230 0.86 6.80 -10.91
CA ARG A 230 -0.28 6.18 -10.21
C ARG A 230 0.09 5.83 -8.79
N SER A 231 -0.87 5.89 -7.89
CA SER A 231 -0.70 5.41 -6.50
C SER A 231 -1.65 4.26 -6.16
N PHE A 232 -1.12 3.28 -5.44
CA PHE A 232 -1.87 2.15 -4.88
C PHE A 232 -1.63 2.06 -3.37
N TYR A 233 -2.68 1.78 -2.60
CA TYR A 233 -2.56 1.54 -1.18
C TYR A 233 -3.40 0.35 -0.72
N SER A 234 -2.87 -0.41 0.23
CA SER A 234 -3.58 -1.46 0.97
C SER A 234 -3.22 -1.38 2.45
N SER A 235 -4.21 -1.34 3.34
CA SER A 235 -3.97 -1.29 4.80
C SER A 235 -3.63 -2.64 5.42
N LEU A 236 -3.85 -3.73 4.69
CA LEU A 236 -3.58 -5.10 5.12
C LEU A 236 -2.08 -5.40 5.03
N GLY A 237 -1.59 -6.37 5.81
CA GLY A 237 -0.20 -6.80 5.78
C GLY A 237 0.52 -6.74 7.13
N HIS A 238 -0.20 -6.69 8.25
CA HIS A 238 0.39 -6.75 9.59
C HIS A 238 1.12 -8.06 9.80
N ALA A 239 0.41 -9.17 9.60
CA ALA A 239 0.90 -10.49 9.97
C ALA A 239 1.75 -11.14 8.88
N ASN A 240 2.76 -11.91 9.29
CA ASN A 240 3.50 -12.80 8.39
C ASN A 240 2.57 -13.74 7.59
N ALA A 241 1.49 -14.21 8.23
CA ALA A 241 0.50 -15.06 7.60
C ALA A 241 -0.24 -14.36 6.45
N THR A 242 -0.48 -13.05 6.55
CA THR A 242 -1.09 -12.24 5.48
C THR A 242 -0.22 -12.27 4.23
N TRP A 243 1.08 -12.05 4.37
CA TRP A 243 2.04 -12.12 3.25
C TRP A 243 2.19 -13.53 2.65
N MET A 244 1.91 -14.58 3.43
CA MET A 244 1.90 -15.97 2.94
C MET A 244 0.56 -16.35 2.27
N ASP A 245 -0.45 -15.48 2.29
CA ASP A 245 -1.72 -15.75 1.64
C ASP A 245 -1.65 -15.40 0.14
N ALA A 246 -2.01 -16.37 -0.71
CA ALA A 246 -1.94 -16.19 -2.16
C ALA A 246 -2.97 -15.18 -2.69
N THR A 247 -4.10 -15.00 -2.03
CA THR A 247 -5.09 -13.97 -2.37
C THR A 247 -4.52 -12.58 -2.07
N PHE A 248 -3.90 -12.41 -0.90
CA PHE A 248 -3.21 -11.17 -0.54
C PHE A 248 -2.12 -10.82 -1.55
N MET A 249 -1.26 -11.78 -1.88
CA MET A 249 -0.15 -11.54 -2.80
C MET A 249 -0.64 -11.17 -4.20
N LYS A 250 -1.72 -11.80 -4.70
CA LYS A 250 -2.34 -11.38 -5.97
C LYS A 250 -2.92 -9.97 -5.89
N HIS A 251 -3.50 -9.58 -4.76
CA HIS A 251 -3.98 -8.22 -4.55
C HIS A 251 -2.83 -7.19 -4.61
N VAL A 252 -1.75 -7.43 -3.86
CA VAL A 252 -0.59 -6.54 -3.83
C VAL A 252 0.10 -6.46 -5.19
N MET A 253 0.38 -7.59 -5.83
CA MET A 253 1.02 -7.63 -7.14
C MET A 253 0.14 -7.03 -8.24
N GLY A 254 -1.17 -7.27 -8.19
CA GLY A 254 -2.14 -6.62 -9.07
C GLY A 254 -2.17 -5.10 -8.90
N GLY A 255 -2.15 -4.61 -7.66
CA GLY A 255 -2.08 -3.17 -7.37
C GLY A 255 -0.79 -2.51 -7.86
N ILE A 256 0.36 -3.14 -7.60
CA ILE A 256 1.67 -2.66 -8.08
C ILE A 256 1.69 -2.63 -9.61
N THR A 257 1.26 -3.71 -10.28
CA THR A 257 1.28 -3.76 -11.75
C THR A 257 0.28 -2.82 -12.41
N TRP A 258 -0.87 -2.55 -11.77
CA TRP A 258 -1.80 -1.53 -12.22
C TRP A 258 -1.16 -0.14 -12.28
N THR A 259 -0.24 0.18 -11.36
CA THR A 259 0.47 1.47 -11.41
C THR A 259 1.28 1.62 -12.69
N PHE A 260 1.88 0.55 -13.23
CA PHE A 260 2.68 0.60 -14.47
C PHE A 260 1.86 0.93 -15.71
N SER A 261 0.53 0.82 -15.65
CA SER A 261 -0.34 1.31 -16.73
C SER A 261 -0.42 2.85 -16.78
N SER A 262 0.28 3.56 -15.88
CA SER A 262 0.61 4.98 -16.09
C SER A 262 1.54 5.08 -17.30
N ASN A 263 1.16 5.88 -18.30
CA ASN A 263 1.97 6.05 -19.52
C ASN A 263 3.20 6.96 -19.32
N THR A 264 3.65 7.10 -18.07
CA THR A 264 4.78 7.92 -17.64
C THR A 264 5.96 7.09 -17.11
N THR A 265 5.81 5.76 -16.93
CA THR A 265 6.94 4.90 -16.55
C THR A 265 7.85 4.51 -17.72
N ARG A 266 9.12 4.15 -17.42
CA ARG A 266 10.07 3.60 -18.41
C ARG A 266 9.57 2.29 -19.01
N VAL A 267 8.89 1.48 -18.19
CA VAL A 267 8.14 0.31 -18.67
C VAL A 267 7.09 0.78 -19.67
N ALA A 268 6.07 1.56 -19.30
CA ALA A 268 5.01 1.94 -20.24
C ALA A 268 5.48 2.65 -21.52
N SER A 269 6.59 3.40 -21.45
CA SER A 269 7.18 4.11 -22.59
C SER A 269 8.08 3.26 -23.49
N GLY A 270 8.35 1.99 -23.15
CA GLY A 270 9.21 1.10 -23.96
C GLY A 270 10.67 1.53 -24.01
N LEU A 271 11.09 2.34 -23.04
CA LEU A 271 12.41 2.97 -23.01
C LEU A 271 13.53 2.01 -22.64
N TYR A 272 13.20 0.82 -22.13
CA TYR A 272 14.11 -0.29 -22.20
C TYR A 272 13.99 -0.91 -23.60
N GLY A 273 14.95 -0.68 -24.49
CA GLY A 273 15.07 -1.39 -25.77
C GLY A 273 14.39 -0.78 -27.00
N GLY A 274 13.83 0.43 -26.93
CA GLY A 274 13.32 1.15 -28.12
C GLY A 274 12.12 0.51 -28.79
N THR A 275 11.45 -0.40 -28.09
CA THR A 275 10.19 -1.02 -28.47
C THR A 275 9.23 -0.86 -27.30
N SER A 276 8.08 -0.22 -27.53
CA SER A 276 6.96 -0.22 -26.57
C SER A 276 6.79 -1.63 -25.99
N PRO A 277 6.55 -1.81 -24.67
CA PRO A 277 6.32 -3.13 -24.13
C PRO A 277 5.14 -3.68 -24.90
N THR A 278 5.39 -4.77 -25.61
CA THR A 278 4.31 -5.51 -26.20
C THR A 278 3.65 -6.21 -25.03
N VAL A 279 2.60 -5.61 -24.46
CA VAL A 279 1.61 -6.39 -23.72
C VAL A 279 0.96 -7.30 -24.76
N ARG A 280 1.59 -8.43 -25.07
CA ARG A 280 1.02 -9.40 -26.00
C ARG A 280 -0.11 -10.10 -25.29
N THR A 281 -1.32 -9.77 -25.73
CA THR A 281 -2.51 -10.59 -25.59
C THR A 281 -2.24 -11.96 -26.21
N GLY A 282 -2.43 -13.01 -25.42
CA GLY A 282 -2.63 -14.37 -25.92
C GLY A 282 -1.39 -15.27 -25.98
N ALA A 283 -1.27 -16.15 -24.97
CA ALA A 283 -1.43 -17.55 -25.33
C ALA A 283 -2.91 -17.73 -25.75
N SER A 284 -3.12 -18.06 -27.02
CA SER A 284 -4.39 -18.01 -27.75
C SER A 284 -5.56 -18.77 -27.09
N ASN A 285 -6.77 -18.21 -27.20
CA ASN A 285 -7.89 -18.92 -27.82
C ASN A 285 -8.38 -18.07 -29.01
N ASN A 286 -8.48 -18.73 -30.15
CA ASN A 286 -8.78 -18.22 -31.49
C ASN A 286 -10.10 -17.42 -31.59
N SER A 287 -10.10 -16.22 -32.21
CA SER A 287 -10.99 -15.84 -33.33
C SER A 287 -10.97 -14.32 -33.66
N THR A 288 -10.60 -14.05 -34.93
CA THR A 288 -11.08 -13.04 -35.89
C THR A 288 -11.76 -11.72 -35.45
N THR A 289 -11.13 -10.63 -35.94
CA THR A 289 -11.68 -9.38 -36.54
C THR A 289 -12.57 -8.44 -35.73
N GLY A 290 -12.09 -7.20 -35.56
CA GLY A 290 -12.91 -6.00 -35.79
C GLY A 290 -13.06 -5.02 -34.61
N ALA A 291 -12.66 -3.78 -34.89
CA ALA A 291 -13.04 -2.52 -34.23
C ALA A 291 -12.44 -2.16 -32.86
N ALA A 292 -11.92 -0.93 -32.81
CA ALA A 292 -11.45 -0.24 -31.63
C ALA A 292 -12.57 -0.09 -30.58
N ALA A 293 -12.30 -0.52 -29.35
CA ALA A 293 -13.13 -0.28 -28.19
C ALA A 293 -12.24 -0.17 -26.93
N GLN A 294 -12.79 0.53 -25.93
CA GLN A 294 -12.17 1.05 -24.72
C GLN A 294 -11.20 0.11 -23.99
N GLY A 295 -10.17 0.73 -23.39
CA GLY A 295 -9.07 0.07 -22.69
C GLY A 295 -9.54 -1.04 -21.77
N THR A 296 -9.30 -2.27 -22.22
CA THR A 296 -9.58 -3.50 -21.48
C THR A 296 -8.28 -3.93 -20.81
N PRO A 297 -8.20 -3.98 -19.46
CA PRO A 297 -7.03 -4.49 -18.76
C PRO A 297 -6.89 -6.00 -19.04
N VAL A 298 -5.74 -6.45 -19.54
CA VAL A 298 -5.51 -7.87 -19.86
C VAL A 298 -4.69 -8.54 -18.77
N LEU A 299 -5.31 -9.55 -18.15
CA LEU A 299 -4.83 -10.39 -17.04
C LEU A 299 -3.59 -11.22 -17.34
N GLY A 300 -2.76 -11.39 -16.30
CA GLY A 300 -1.90 -12.56 -16.10
C GLY A 300 -2.24 -13.27 -14.80
N SER A 301 -3.02 -14.36 -14.84
CA SER A 301 -3.19 -15.27 -13.70
C SER A 301 -3.41 -16.71 -14.13
N ASN A 302 -2.57 -17.24 -15.02
CA ASN A 302 -2.51 -18.69 -15.27
C ASN A 302 -1.12 -19.30 -15.01
N GLN A 303 -0.19 -18.53 -14.43
CA GLN A 303 0.98 -19.12 -13.78
C GLN A 303 0.56 -19.53 -12.37
N VAL A 304 0.77 -20.80 -12.02
CA VAL A 304 0.54 -21.28 -10.65
C VAL A 304 1.49 -20.50 -9.75
N ALA A 305 0.92 -19.68 -8.86
CA ALA A 305 1.67 -18.96 -7.85
C ALA A 305 2.57 -19.94 -7.08
N PRO A 306 3.81 -19.56 -6.74
CA PRO A 306 4.65 -20.42 -5.92
C PRO A 306 3.91 -20.73 -4.62
N SER A 307 4.00 -21.97 -4.15
CA SER A 307 3.46 -22.31 -2.84
C SER A 307 4.07 -21.37 -1.81
N PRO A 308 3.26 -20.78 -0.90
CA PRO A 308 3.79 -19.98 0.18
C PRO A 308 4.87 -20.78 0.92
N PRO A 309 5.99 -20.16 1.33
CA PRO A 309 6.96 -20.84 2.17
C PRO A 309 6.26 -21.36 3.43
N PRO A 310 6.70 -22.51 3.97
CA PRO A 310 6.07 -23.10 5.14
C PRO A 310 6.00 -22.09 6.28
N ARG A 311 4.82 -22.04 6.93
CA ARG A 311 4.56 -21.16 8.07
C ARG A 311 5.64 -21.41 9.14
N PRO A 312 6.31 -20.37 9.65
CA PRO A 312 7.15 -20.50 10.83
C PRO A 312 6.33 -21.14 11.96
N THR A 313 6.87 -22.17 12.59
CA THR A 313 6.27 -22.76 13.79
C THR A 313 6.16 -21.67 14.85
N THR A 314 4.93 -21.34 15.23
CA THR A 314 4.57 -20.23 16.12
C THR A 314 5.35 -20.26 17.44
N THR A 315 6.07 -19.19 17.74
CA THR A 315 6.14 -18.60 19.08
C THR A 315 6.17 -17.07 18.92
N SER A 316 5.59 -16.36 19.89
CA SER A 316 5.32 -14.91 19.95
C SER A 316 4.42 -14.33 18.86
N ALA A 317 3.10 -14.38 19.10
CA ALA A 317 2.30 -13.21 18.78
C ALA A 317 2.89 -12.04 19.58
N ALA A 318 3.25 -10.95 18.90
CA ALA A 318 3.59 -9.71 19.59
C ALA A 318 2.42 -9.32 20.51
N SER A 319 2.75 -8.81 21.69
CA SER A 319 1.75 -8.32 22.66
C SER A 319 0.92 -7.19 22.03
N PRO A 320 -0.33 -6.96 22.47
CA PRO A 320 -1.12 -5.84 21.96
C PRO A 320 -0.41 -4.52 22.30
N GLU A 321 0.03 -3.79 21.29
CA GLU A 321 0.58 -2.45 21.48
C GLU A 321 -0.57 -1.45 21.66
N SER A 322 -0.56 -0.78 22.81
CA SER A 322 -1.46 0.32 23.12
C SER A 322 -0.86 1.61 22.57
N THR A 323 -1.45 2.17 21.52
CA THR A 323 -1.25 3.58 21.16
C THR A 323 -2.14 4.48 22.04
N GLY A 324 -2.01 4.32 23.36
CA GLY A 324 -2.63 5.20 24.36
C GLY A 324 -1.73 6.41 24.61
N GLY A 325 -1.99 7.53 23.94
CA GLY A 325 -1.40 8.82 24.28
C GLY A 325 -1.71 9.19 25.73
N SER A 326 -0.72 9.04 26.61
CA SER A 326 -0.80 9.43 28.01
C SER A 326 0.16 10.59 28.23
N SER A 327 -0.37 11.79 28.41
CA SER A 327 0.39 12.97 28.85
C SER A 327 0.81 12.78 30.31
N SER A 328 2.08 12.51 30.54
CA SER A 328 2.69 12.58 31.86
C SER A 328 3.06 14.03 32.19
N SER A 329 2.42 14.63 33.18
CA SER A 329 2.99 15.74 33.95
C SER A 329 3.22 15.28 35.40
N THR A 330 4.46 15.38 35.83
CA THR A 330 4.92 15.02 37.18
C THR A 330 5.11 16.25 38.05
N SER A 331 4.95 16.03 39.37
CA SER A 331 5.29 16.87 40.54
C SER A 331 4.22 17.87 40.98
N SER A 332 3.87 18.05 42.26
CA SER A 332 4.51 17.69 43.53
C SER A 332 3.51 17.68 44.72
N SER A 333 3.85 16.88 45.75
CA SER A 333 3.44 16.88 47.18
C SER A 333 2.33 17.82 47.70
N SER A 334 1.32 17.25 48.40
CA SER A 334 1.23 17.24 49.88
C SER A 334 -0.16 16.78 50.40
N THR A 335 -0.12 16.31 51.65
CA THR A 335 -1.09 15.70 52.58
C THR A 335 -2.55 16.19 52.65
N SER A 336 -3.40 15.20 52.96
CA SER A 336 -4.58 15.20 53.86
C SER A 336 -5.90 15.88 53.44
N GLY A 337 -7.00 15.14 53.63
CA GLY A 337 -8.32 15.70 53.89
C GLY A 337 -9.47 15.00 53.15
N ALA A 338 -10.09 14.02 53.81
CA ALA A 338 -11.41 13.54 53.41
C ALA A 338 -12.48 14.59 53.74
N ILE A 339 -13.32 14.97 52.77
CA ILE A 339 -14.65 15.51 53.06
C ILE A 339 -15.64 15.24 51.92
N THR A 340 -16.89 15.19 52.33
CA THR A 340 -18.12 14.62 51.78
C THR A 340 -18.84 15.48 50.72
N SER A 341 -19.34 14.80 49.68
CA SER A 341 -20.71 14.85 49.11
C SER A 341 -21.38 16.14 48.56
N VAL A 342 -22.24 15.86 47.55
CA VAL A 342 -23.46 16.54 47.01
C VAL A 342 -23.35 17.65 45.93
N PRO A 343 -24.39 17.87 45.07
CA PRO A 343 -24.25 17.79 43.60
C PRO A 343 -24.82 19.00 42.83
N ALA A 344 -24.87 18.86 41.49
CA ALA A 344 -25.76 19.52 40.52
C ALA A 344 -25.63 21.05 40.28
N GLY A 345 -25.57 21.42 38.99
CA GLY A 345 -25.82 22.80 38.57
C GLY A 345 -25.37 23.07 37.13
N ALA A 346 -26.34 23.21 36.23
CA ALA A 346 -26.15 23.60 34.84
C ALA A 346 -25.93 25.12 34.65
N TRP A 347 -25.55 25.48 33.41
CA TRP A 347 -25.54 26.81 32.75
C TRP A 347 -24.28 27.68 32.92
N ALA A 348 -23.58 27.97 31.81
CA ALA A 348 -23.83 29.15 30.97
C ALA A 348 -22.68 29.43 29.99
N LEU A 349 -23.07 29.80 28.77
CA LEU A 349 -22.23 30.37 27.71
C LEU A 349 -21.71 31.76 28.10
N ALA A 350 -20.45 32.05 27.77
CA ALA A 350 -20.00 33.42 27.48
C ALA A 350 -18.83 33.38 26.48
N ALA A 351 -19.08 33.94 25.29
CA ALA A 351 -18.08 34.24 24.28
C ALA A 351 -17.34 35.54 24.62
N ALA A 352 -16.04 35.59 24.36
CA ALA A 352 -15.29 36.84 24.30
C ALA A 352 -14.44 36.86 23.02
N ALA A 353 -14.78 37.79 22.14
CA ALA A 353 -14.05 38.13 20.92
C ALA A 353 -12.91 39.11 21.26
N PHE A 354 -11.74 38.91 20.67
CA PHE A 354 -10.65 39.89 20.65
C PHE A 354 -10.55 40.52 19.26
N GLY A 355 -10.79 41.83 19.18
CA GLY A 355 -10.53 42.68 18.02
C GLY A 355 -9.38 43.63 18.34
N ALA A 356 -8.41 43.68 17.44
CA ALA A 356 -7.20 44.49 17.51
C ALA A 356 -7.48 45.99 17.29
N ILE A 357 -6.68 46.86 17.94
CA ILE A 357 -6.60 48.29 17.65
C ILE A 357 -5.17 48.59 17.19
N LEU A 358 -5.06 49.07 15.94
CA LEU A 358 -3.92 49.81 15.39
C LEU A 358 -3.93 51.24 15.93
N GLY A 359 -2.77 51.76 16.31
CA GLY A 359 -2.57 53.17 16.62
C GLY A 359 -1.30 53.67 15.92
N ALA A 360 -1.47 54.67 15.05
CA ALA A 360 -0.41 55.39 14.35
C ALA A 360 -0.39 56.87 14.80
N SER A 361 0.73 57.54 14.48
CA SER A 361 1.06 58.97 14.61
C SER A 361 1.71 59.33 15.95
N PHE A 362 2.86 60.01 16.04
CA PHE A 362 3.53 60.97 15.14
C PHE A 362 5.03 60.68 14.98
#